data_AF-W1X643-F1
#
_entry.id   AF-W1X643-F1
#
_cell.length_a   1.000
_cell.length_b   1.000
_cell.length_c   1.000
_cell.angle_alpha   90.00
_cell.angle_beta   90.00
_cell.angle_gamma   90.00
#
_symmetry.space_group_name_H-M   'P 1'
#
loop_
_entity.id
_entity.type
_entity.pdbx_description
1 polymer ?
#
loop_
_entity_poly.entity_id
_entity_poly.type
_entity_poly.pdbx_seq_one_letter_code
_entity_poly.pdbx_strand_id
1 'polypeptide(L)' 'MTKNEQIIKHIESLSIGSKISVRKIAKDLNVSEGTAYRAIKDA' A
#
# COMPACT_ATOMS: atom_id res chain seq x y z
N MET A 1 13.72 -1.49 6.37
CA MET A 1 12.38 -1.74 5.82
C MET A 1 12.22 -0.86 4.59
N THR A 2 11.99 -1.45 3.42
CA THR A 2 11.76 -0.69 2.17
C THR A 2 10.33 -0.16 2.14
N LYS A 3 10.06 0.92 1.39
CA LYS A 3 8.69 1.46 1.23
C LYS A 3 7.71 0.39 0.73
N ASN A 4 8.17 -0.49 -0.17
CA ASN A 4 7.37 -1.60 -0.69
C ASN A 4 6.96 -2.57 0.44
N GLU A 5 7.92 -3.01 1.27
CA GLU A 5 7.63 -3.86 2.44
C GLU A 5 6.64 -3.21 3.42
N GLN A 6 6.69 -1.89 3.61
CA GLN A 6 5.72 -1.19 4.47
C GLN A 6 4.31 -1.26 3.89
N ILE A 7 4.18 -1.09 2.57
CA ILE A 7 2.91 -1.10 1.86
C ILE A 7 2.29 -2.50 1.91
N ILE A 8 3.09 -3.55 1.65
CA ILE A 8 2.64 -4.95 1.73
C ILE A 8 2.12 -5.24 3.14
N LYS A 9 2.91 -4.95 4.19
CA LYS A 9 2.50 -5.17 5.59
C LYS A 9 1.25 -4.40 5.98
N HIS A 10 1.08 -3.17 5.46
CA HIS A 10 -0.13 -2.40 5.69
C HIS A 10 -1.36 -3.08 5.07
N ILE A 11 -1.26 -3.58 3.84
CA ILE A 11 -2.35 -4.29 3.16
C ILE A 11 -2.68 -5.60 3.89
N GLU A 12 -1.67 -6.37 4.29
CA GLU A 12 -1.83 -7.61 5.07
C GLU A 12 -2.52 -7.38 6.42
N SER A 13 -2.40 -6.18 6.99
CA SER A 13 -3.08 -5.83 8.24
C SER A 13 -4.57 -5.50 8.09
N LEU A 14 -5.07 -5.33 6.86
CA LEU A 14 -6.47 -5.02 6.60
C LEU A 14 -7.33 -6.29 6.69
N SER A 15 -8.58 -6.13 7.15
CA SER A 15 -9.52 -7.24 7.15
C SER A 15 -9.85 -7.69 5.73
N ILE A 16 -10.01 -9.00 5.54
CA ILE A 16 -10.41 -9.59 4.26
C ILE A 16 -11.70 -8.94 3.78
N GLY A 17 -11.74 -8.53 2.50
CA GLY A 17 -12.86 -7.80 1.91
C GLY A 17 -12.77 -6.26 2.04
N SER A 18 -11.75 -5.75 2.74
CA SER A 18 -11.47 -4.31 2.77
C SER A 18 -11.20 -3.76 1.38
N LYS A 19 -11.89 -2.67 1.02
CA LYS A 19 -11.59 -1.93 -0.22
C LYS A 19 -10.31 -1.12 -0.04
N ILE A 20 -9.33 -1.39 -0.89
CA ILE A 20 -8.07 -0.64 -0.96
C ILE A 20 -8.10 0.40 -2.08
N SER A 21 -7.45 1.53 -1.82
CA SER A 21 -7.25 2.62 -2.79
C SER A 21 -5.79 3.02 -2.77
N VAL A 22 -5.17 3.07 -3.95
CA VAL A 22 -3.77 3.50 -4.14
C VAL A 22 -3.53 4.86 -3.49
N ARG A 23 -4.43 5.81 -3.72
CA ARG A 23 -4.35 7.17 -3.18
C ARG A 23 -4.45 7.18 -1.65
N LYS A 24 -5.34 6.37 -1.08
CA LYS A 24 -5.49 6.26 0.38
C LYS A 24 -4.22 5.70 1.01
N ILE A 25 -3.69 4.59 0.48
CA ILE A 25 -2.46 3.97 0.97
C ILE A 25 -1.27 4.93 0.84
N ALA A 26 -1.16 5.65 -0.29
CA ALA A 26 -0.13 6.64 -0.49
C ALA A 26 -0.17 7.75 0.57
N LYS A 27 -1.36 8.24 0.91
CA LYS A 27 -1.57 9.24 1.96
C LYS A 27 -1.25 8.68 3.35
N ASP A 28 -1.77 7.51 3.69
CA ASP A 28 -1.66 6.91 5.03
C ASP A 28 -0.20 6.56 5.36
N LEU A 29 0.60 6.19 4.33
CA LEU A 29 2.02 5.85 4.49
C LEU A 29 2.98 6.96 4.07
N ASN A 30 2.47 8.14 3.68
CA ASN A 30 3.24 9.29 3.21
C ASN A 30 4.25 8.95 2.09
N VAL A 31 3.78 8.24 1.07
CA VAL A 31 4.54 7.88 -0.14
C VAL A 31 3.86 8.42 -1.39
N SER A 32 4.54 8.41 -2.53
CA SER A 32 3.91 8.80 -3.80
C SER A 32 2.91 7.74 -4.26
N GLU A 33 1.89 8.17 -5.00
CA GLU A 33 0.92 7.25 -5.63
C GLU A 33 1.64 6.23 -6.54
N GLY A 34 2.69 6.64 -7.25
CA GLY A 34 3.49 5.74 -8.09
C GLY A 34 4.34 4.71 -7.32
N THR A 35 4.71 5.00 -6.06
CA THR A 35 5.33 4.02 -5.16
C THR A 35 4.28 3.05 -4.62
N ALA A 36 3.13 3.56 -4.18
CA ALA A 36 2.00 2.73 -3.74
C ALA A 36 1.48 1.81 -4.85
N TYR A 37 1.30 2.34 -6.06
CA TYR A 37 0.83 1.59 -7.22
C TYR A 37 1.77 0.45 -7.60
N ARG A 38 3.08 0.71 -7.68
CA ARG A 38 4.08 -0.33 -7.99
C ARG A 38 4.10 -1.42 -6.93
N ALA A 39 4.10 -1.05 -5.65
CA ALA A 39 4.05 -2.02 -4.55
C ALA A 39 2.80 -2.92 -4.61
N ILE A 40 1.63 -2.37 -4.96
CA ILE A 40 0.38 -3.13 -5.09
C ILE A 40 0.37 -4.00 -6.35
N LYS A 41 0.99 -3.53 -7.45
CA LYS A 41 0.99 -4.22 -8.74
C LYS A 41 2.04 -5.33 -8.83
N ASP A 42 3.19 -5.13 -8.21
CA ASP A 42 4.33 -6.07 -8.24
C ASP A 42 4.19 -7.20 -7.19
N ALA A 43 3.16 -7.12 -6.34
CA ALA A 43 2.75 -8.16 -5.37
C ALA A 43 1.88 -9.22 -6.04
#